data_AF-A0A938T5X6-F1
#
_entry.id   AF-A0A938T5X6-F1
#
_cell.length_a   1.000
_cell.length_b   1.000
_cell.length_c   1.000
_cell.angle_alpha   90.00
_cell.angle_beta   90.00
_cell.angle_gamma   90.00
#
_symmetry.space_group_name_H-M   'P 1'
#
loop_
_entity.id
_entity.type
_entity.pdbx_description
1 polymer ?
#
loop_
_entity_poly.entity_id
_entity_poly.type
_entity_poly.pdbx_seq_one_letter_code
_entity_poly.pdbx_strand_id
1 'polypeptide(L)'
;MFSEVLRYPRLQLASDCSVLVTFGINISREHHRDVVRLFTLLLSERHPAIRNLHPAYCSLLITFDPLVADPHHFRDFIHGLVERIDSVLLPMSRVVEIPVCYDTALGPDLQFVASHNHISVAEVIRYHSSTEYLVYFLGFSPGFPYLGELPKQLFAPRLPTPRVKVPAGSVAIGGNQTGIYPADSPGGWRIIGRTPLKLFRAERSEPALLHMGDIVRFVPITRREFNEMALLSMNQWRVA
;
A
#
# COMPACT_ATOMS: atom_id res chain seq x y z
N MET A 1 -31.59 -20.07 -10.68
CA MET A 1 -30.15 -20.04 -10.40
C MET A 1 -29.94 -19.01 -9.30
N PHE A 2 -29.97 -19.44 -8.04
CA PHE A 2 -29.90 -18.54 -6.90
C PHE A 2 -28.50 -17.92 -6.86
N SER A 3 -28.39 -16.61 -7.07
CA SER A 3 -27.20 -15.90 -6.66
C SER A 3 -27.18 -15.95 -5.13
N GLU A 4 -26.29 -16.75 -4.55
CA GLU A 4 -25.95 -16.57 -3.14
C GLU A 4 -25.54 -15.10 -2.97
N VAL A 5 -26.35 -14.35 -2.21
CA VAL A 5 -25.96 -13.03 -1.76
C VAL A 5 -24.73 -13.25 -0.90
N LEU A 6 -23.55 -12.98 -1.45
CA LEU A 6 -22.29 -13.09 -0.73
C LEU A 6 -22.37 -12.16 0.49
N ARG A 7 -22.45 -12.75 1.69
CA ARG A 7 -22.44 -12.01 2.94
C ARG A 7 -21.00 -11.79 3.38
N TYR A 8 -20.70 -10.54 3.72
CA TYR A 8 -19.43 -10.12 4.30
C TYR A 8 -19.66 -9.71 5.77
N PRO A 9 -18.66 -9.85 6.64
CA PRO A 9 -17.34 -10.45 6.40
C PRO A 9 -17.39 -11.97 6.21
N ARG A 10 -16.46 -12.51 5.41
CA ARG A 10 -16.35 -13.94 5.10
C ARG A 10 -15.05 -14.50 5.67
N LEU A 11 -15.16 -15.56 6.47
CA LEU A 11 -14.01 -16.25 7.06
C LEU A 11 -13.85 -17.64 6.44
N GLN A 12 -12.71 -17.86 5.79
CA GLN A 12 -12.39 -19.10 5.09
C GLN A 12 -11.04 -19.63 5.57
N LEU A 13 -10.94 -20.95 5.75
CA LEU A 13 -9.63 -21.59 5.81
C LEU A 13 -9.00 -21.48 4.42
N ALA A 14 -7.90 -20.76 4.31
CA ALA A 14 -7.16 -20.58 3.05
C ALA A 14 -6.11 -21.67 2.87
N SER A 15 -5.69 -22.31 3.97
CA SER A 15 -4.93 -23.54 4.02
C SER A 15 -5.15 -24.23 5.38
N ASP A 16 -4.41 -25.31 5.64
CA ASP A 16 -4.27 -25.97 6.94
C ASP A 16 -3.69 -25.07 8.05
N CYS A 17 -2.93 -24.04 7.68
CA CYS A 17 -2.25 -23.13 8.61
C CYS A 17 -2.66 -21.66 8.43
N SER A 18 -3.77 -21.37 7.72
CA SER A 18 -4.18 -19.99 7.47
C SER A 18 -5.69 -19.76 7.38
N VAL A 19 -6.12 -18.63 7.92
CA VAL A 19 -7.50 -18.12 7.82
C VAL A 19 -7.46 -16.82 7.02
N LEU A 20 -8.29 -16.73 5.99
CA LEU A 20 -8.54 -15.52 5.23
C LEU A 20 -9.87 -14.90 5.66
N VAL A 21 -9.80 -13.65 6.11
CA VAL A 21 -10.97 -12.82 6.37
C VAL A 21 -11.12 -11.83 5.21
N THR A 22 -12.27 -11.81 4.55
CA THR A 22 -12.60 -10.86 3.48
C THR A 22 -13.78 -10.00 3.92
N PHE A 23 -13.66 -8.68 3.80
CA PHE A 23 -14.70 -7.70 4.14
C PHE A 23 -15.50 -7.22 2.93
N GLY A 24 -14.99 -7.43 1.72
CA GLY A 24 -15.72 -7.12 0.49
C GLY A 24 -14.94 -7.48 -0.77
N ILE A 25 -15.55 -7.30 -1.93
CA ILE A 25 -14.94 -7.59 -3.25
C ILE A 25 -14.19 -6.38 -3.80
N ASN A 26 -14.77 -5.19 -3.60
CA ASN A 26 -14.24 -3.95 -4.13
C ASN A 26 -13.36 -3.26 -3.09
N ILE A 27 -12.29 -2.62 -3.57
CA ILE A 27 -11.49 -1.70 -2.77
C ILE A 27 -12.40 -0.55 -2.34
N SER A 28 -12.53 -0.35 -1.03
CA SER A 28 -13.26 0.78 -0.45
C SER A 28 -12.60 1.16 0.88
N ARG A 29 -12.72 2.43 1.26
CA ARG A 29 -12.22 2.91 2.55
C ARG A 29 -12.92 2.25 3.74
N GLU A 30 -14.19 1.86 3.57
CA GLU A 30 -14.96 1.16 4.60
C GLU A 30 -14.41 -0.25 4.86
N HIS A 31 -14.26 -1.07 3.81
CA HIS A 31 -13.71 -2.41 3.96
C HIS A 31 -12.27 -2.36 4.50
N HIS A 32 -11.47 -1.39 4.05
CA HIS A 32 -10.12 -1.20 4.57
C HIS A 32 -10.11 -0.82 6.05
N ARG A 33 -11.03 0.05 6.48
CA ARG A 33 -11.19 0.39 7.91
C ARG A 33 -11.43 -0.87 8.75
N ASP A 34 -12.25 -1.80 8.27
CA ASP A 34 -12.54 -3.04 8.98
C ASP A 34 -11.34 -4.00 9.00
N VAL A 35 -10.54 -4.05 7.92
CA VAL A 35 -9.23 -4.73 7.92
C VAL A 35 -8.32 -4.15 9.01
N VAL A 36 -8.19 -2.82 9.09
CA VAL A 36 -7.33 -2.16 10.08
C VAL A 36 -7.83 -2.42 11.51
N ARG A 37 -9.14 -2.44 11.75
CA ARG A 37 -9.74 -2.76 13.05
C ARG A 37 -9.42 -4.18 13.48
N LEU A 38 -9.64 -5.16 12.61
CA LEU A 38 -9.32 -6.56 12.90
C LEU A 38 -7.80 -6.75 13.12
N PHE A 39 -6.98 -6.13 12.28
CA PHE A 39 -5.52 -6.15 12.43
C PHE A 39 -5.09 -5.59 13.79
N THR A 40 -5.67 -4.47 14.22
CA THR A 40 -5.39 -3.83 15.53
C THR A 40 -5.82 -4.72 16.70
N LEU A 41 -6.98 -5.37 16.61
CA LEU A 41 -7.43 -6.33 17.62
C LEU A 41 -6.45 -7.51 17.72
N LEU A 42 -6.06 -8.11 16.60
CA LEU A 42 -5.17 -9.26 16.59
C LEU A 42 -3.79 -8.94 17.18
N LEU A 43 -3.25 -7.75 16.90
CA LEU A 43 -2.02 -7.26 17.53
C LEU A 43 -2.16 -7.08 19.05
N SER A 44 -3.36 -6.72 19.53
CA SER A 44 -3.64 -6.47 20.95
C SER A 44 -3.89 -7.77 21.73
N GLU A 45 -4.63 -8.71 21.15
CA GLU A 45 -4.97 -10.01 21.75
C GLU A 45 -3.74 -10.93 21.91
N ARG A 46 -2.75 -10.81 21.00
CA ARG A 46 -1.48 -11.58 21.05
C ARG A 46 -1.66 -13.10 21.22
N HIS A 47 -2.63 -13.68 20.52
CA HIS A 47 -2.92 -15.11 20.58
C HIS A 47 -1.66 -15.94 20.22
N PRO A 48 -1.25 -16.93 21.02
CA PRO A 48 0.06 -17.61 20.88
C PRO A 48 0.21 -18.40 19.58
N ALA A 49 -0.89 -18.85 18.98
CA ALA A 49 -0.86 -19.53 17.69
C ALA A 49 -0.57 -18.59 16.51
N ILE A 50 -0.80 -17.28 16.62
CA ILE A 50 -0.63 -16.35 15.48
C ILE A 50 0.85 -16.26 15.12
N ARG A 51 1.18 -16.52 13.86
CA ARG A 51 2.53 -16.42 13.31
C ARG A 51 2.74 -15.11 12.55
N ASN A 52 1.78 -14.74 11.70
CA ASN A 52 1.89 -13.54 10.90
C ASN A 52 0.52 -13.01 10.45
N LEU A 53 0.47 -11.70 10.20
CA LEU A 53 -0.71 -10.97 9.76
C LEU A 53 -0.38 -10.27 8.44
N HIS A 54 -1.16 -10.57 7.41
CA HIS A 54 -0.95 -10.04 6.06
C HIS A 54 -2.16 -9.23 5.61
N PRO A 55 -2.26 -7.94 6.00
CA PRO A 55 -3.35 -7.08 5.54
C PRO A 55 -3.21 -6.79 4.05
N ALA A 56 -4.35 -6.68 3.38
CA ALA A 56 -4.47 -6.23 2.00
C ALA A 56 -5.59 -5.16 1.92
N TYR A 57 -6.11 -4.89 0.72
CA TYR A 57 -7.13 -3.84 0.52
C TYR A 57 -8.41 -4.06 1.35
N CYS A 58 -9.02 -5.24 1.21
CA CYS A 58 -10.32 -5.60 1.80
C CYS A 58 -10.26 -6.97 2.49
N SER A 59 -9.07 -7.48 2.76
CA SER A 59 -8.87 -8.77 3.40
C SER A 59 -7.66 -8.79 4.32
N LEU A 60 -7.67 -9.74 5.25
CA LEU A 60 -6.57 -10.04 6.14
C LEU A 60 -6.33 -11.55 6.11
N LEU A 61 -5.14 -11.96 5.67
CA LEU A 61 -4.68 -13.34 5.79
C LEU A 61 -3.91 -13.49 7.10
N ILE A 62 -4.30 -14.48 7.89
CA ILE A 62 -3.74 -14.76 9.21
C ILE A 62 -3.11 -16.13 9.13
N THR A 63 -1.80 -16.22 9.35
CA THR A 63 -1.11 -17.50 9.45
C THR A 63 -0.95 -17.87 10.92
N PHE A 64 -1.16 -19.14 11.23
CA PHE A 64 -1.11 -19.64 12.60
C PHE A 64 -0.41 -21.00 12.67
N ASP A 65 -0.02 -21.40 13.88
CA ASP A 65 0.57 -22.70 14.16
C ASP A 65 -0.53 -23.74 14.48
N PRO A 66 -0.77 -24.73 13.61
CA PRO A 66 -1.80 -25.74 13.84
C PRO A 66 -1.46 -26.71 14.98
N LEU A 67 -0.20 -26.76 15.44
CA LEU A 67 0.19 -27.54 16.61
C LEU A 67 -0.17 -26.83 17.93
N VAL A 68 -0.42 -25.52 17.87
CA VAL A 68 -0.83 -24.71 19.03
C VAL A 68 -2.34 -24.55 19.08
N ALA A 69 -3.02 -24.42 17.93
CA ALA A 69 -4.46 -24.28 17.86
C ALA A 69 -5.05 -25.09 16.69
N ASP A 70 -6.14 -25.80 16.96
CA ASP A 70 -6.92 -26.47 15.92
C ASP A 70 -7.48 -25.44 14.90
N PRO A 71 -7.42 -25.71 13.58
CA PRO A 71 -7.87 -24.77 12.56
C PRO A 71 -9.31 -24.29 12.69
N HIS A 72 -10.24 -25.15 13.12
CA HIS A 72 -11.64 -24.77 13.28
C HIS A 72 -11.83 -23.89 14.52
N HIS A 73 -11.24 -24.28 15.65
CA HIS A 73 -11.27 -23.44 16.85
C HIS A 73 -10.58 -22.08 16.63
N PHE A 74 -9.47 -22.06 15.91
CA PHE A 74 -8.79 -20.81 15.57
C PHE A 74 -9.66 -19.92 14.67
N ARG A 75 -10.32 -20.50 13.67
CA ARG A 75 -11.30 -19.78 12.84
C ARG A 75 -12.43 -19.18 13.69
N ASP A 76 -12.96 -19.92 14.64
CA ASP A 76 -14.06 -19.45 15.51
C ASP A 76 -13.58 -18.34 16.47
N PHE A 77 -12.34 -18.41 16.95
CA PHE A 77 -11.70 -17.30 17.66
C PHE A 77 -11.64 -16.03 16.80
N ILE A 78 -11.19 -16.13 15.53
CA ILE A 78 -11.19 -14.99 14.60
C ILE A 78 -12.62 -14.48 14.35
N HIS A 79 -13.61 -15.37 14.25
CA HIS A 79 -15.01 -14.99 14.10
C HIS A 79 -15.49 -14.11 15.26
N GLY A 80 -15.21 -14.51 16.51
CA GLY A 80 -15.56 -13.71 17.68
C GLY A 80 -14.90 -12.33 17.70
N LEU A 81 -13.67 -12.20 17.19
CA LEU A 81 -13.03 -10.89 17.04
C LEU A 81 -13.69 -10.03 15.96
N VAL A 82 -14.07 -10.65 14.84
CA VAL A 82 -14.76 -9.99 13.72
C VAL A 82 -16.07 -9.36 14.18
N GLU A 83 -16.83 -10.01 15.07
CA GLU A 83 -18.07 -9.47 15.63
C GLU A 83 -17.87 -8.21 16.49
N ARG A 84 -16.64 -7.93 16.93
CA ARG A 84 -16.31 -6.80 17.81
C ARG A 84 -15.56 -5.67 17.11
N ILE A 85 -15.25 -5.78 15.82
CA ILE A 85 -14.38 -4.80 15.13
C ILE A 85 -14.92 -3.37 15.21
N ASP A 86 -16.24 -3.18 15.25
CA ASP A 86 -16.86 -1.86 15.31
C ASP A 86 -16.60 -1.12 16.62
N SER A 87 -16.31 -1.85 17.70
CA SER A 87 -15.92 -1.26 18.99
C SER A 87 -14.51 -0.67 19.00
N VAL A 88 -13.71 -0.94 17.96
CA VAL A 88 -12.32 -0.50 17.86
C VAL A 88 -12.26 0.90 17.29
N LEU A 89 -11.77 1.82 18.12
CA LEU A 89 -11.41 3.18 17.70
C LEU A 89 -10.04 3.16 17.05
N LEU A 90 -9.98 3.60 15.79
CA LEU A 90 -8.73 3.76 15.08
C LEU A 90 -8.14 5.15 15.34
N PRO A 91 -6.80 5.28 15.40
CA PRO A 91 -6.16 6.58 15.48
C PRO A 91 -6.41 7.40 14.22
N MET A 92 -6.26 8.73 14.34
CA MET A 92 -6.27 9.59 13.16
C MET A 92 -5.11 9.24 12.22
N SER A 93 -5.39 9.23 10.92
CA SER A 93 -4.37 9.01 9.90
C SER A 93 -3.32 10.13 9.92
N ARG A 94 -2.05 9.74 9.92
CA ARG A 94 -0.93 10.66 9.71
C ARG A 94 -0.85 11.05 8.24
N VAL A 95 -0.68 12.34 7.97
CA VAL A 95 -0.41 12.84 6.62
C VAL A 95 1.09 12.91 6.40
N VAL A 96 1.58 12.26 5.33
CA VAL A 96 2.99 12.21 4.95
C VAL A 96 3.15 12.83 3.57
N GLU A 97 3.91 13.93 3.51
CA GLU A 97 4.24 14.58 2.25
C GLU A 97 5.46 13.92 1.61
N ILE A 98 5.31 13.50 0.35
CA ILE A 98 6.37 12.85 -0.42
C ILE A 98 6.77 13.77 -1.57
N PRO A 99 7.99 14.35 -1.55
CA PRO A 99 8.47 15.17 -2.65
C PRO A 99 8.76 14.28 -3.87
N VAL A 100 8.26 14.66 -5.05
CA VAL A 100 8.40 13.90 -6.29
C VAL A 100 8.86 14.80 -7.42
N CYS A 101 9.94 14.40 -8.08
CA CYS A 101 10.37 15.01 -9.33
C CYS A 101 9.78 14.24 -10.51
N TYR A 102 8.96 14.91 -11.31
CA TYR A 102 8.29 14.38 -12.51
C TYR A 102 9.07 14.66 -13.80
N ASP A 103 10.37 14.91 -13.70
CA ASP A 103 11.25 15.07 -14.86
C ASP A 103 11.27 13.79 -15.70
N THR A 104 11.27 13.90 -17.03
CA THR A 104 11.15 12.76 -17.96
C THR A 104 12.26 11.71 -17.79
N ALA A 105 13.46 12.11 -17.34
CA ALA A 105 14.53 11.15 -17.05
C ALA A 105 14.34 10.40 -15.71
N LEU A 106 13.46 10.87 -14.82
CA LEU A 106 13.03 10.15 -13.60
C LEU A 106 11.67 9.47 -13.77
N GLY A 107 10.83 9.99 -14.66
CA GLY A 107 9.52 9.48 -15.03
C GLY A 107 9.46 9.13 -16.52
N PRO A 108 10.16 8.07 -16.98
CA PRO A 108 10.25 7.73 -18.39
C PRO A 108 8.90 7.36 -19.02
N ASP A 109 7.90 6.97 -18.22
CA ASP A 109 6.56 6.62 -18.71
C ASP A 109 5.55 7.76 -18.56
N LEU A 110 5.95 8.92 -18.04
CA LEU A 110 5.04 10.04 -17.78
C LEU A 110 4.31 10.49 -19.05
N GLN A 111 5.03 10.56 -20.17
CA GLN A 111 4.44 10.88 -21.48
C GLN A 111 3.47 9.81 -21.96
N PHE A 112 3.75 8.54 -21.70
CA PHE A 112 2.83 7.45 -22.05
C PHE A 112 1.52 7.57 -21.28
N VAL A 113 1.57 7.82 -19.97
CA VAL A 113 0.37 7.98 -19.14
C VAL A 113 -0.49 9.15 -19.63
N ALA A 114 0.15 10.27 -19.98
CA ALA A 114 -0.51 11.43 -20.56
C ALA A 114 -1.21 11.10 -21.89
N SER A 115 -0.46 10.56 -22.85
CA SER A 115 -0.98 10.22 -24.18
C SER A 115 -2.07 9.13 -24.15
N HIS A 116 -1.93 8.13 -23.28
CA HIS A 116 -2.91 7.05 -23.12
C HIS A 116 -4.26 7.55 -22.60
N ASN A 117 -4.25 8.58 -21.75
CA ASN A 117 -5.44 9.16 -21.14
C ASN A 117 -5.93 10.43 -21.84
N HIS A 118 -5.33 10.80 -22.98
CA HIS A 118 -5.66 12.00 -23.75
C HIS A 118 -5.61 13.31 -22.93
N ILE A 119 -4.63 13.41 -22.04
CA ILE A 119 -4.36 14.60 -21.23
C ILE A 119 -2.90 15.04 -21.37
N SER A 120 -2.59 16.26 -20.95
CA SER A 120 -1.22 16.75 -20.92
C SER A 120 -0.42 16.17 -19.76
N VAL A 121 0.92 16.19 -19.87
CA VAL A 121 1.82 15.85 -18.75
C VAL A 121 1.57 16.74 -17.53
N ALA A 122 1.31 18.02 -17.74
CA ALA A 122 0.98 18.95 -16.66
C ALA A 122 -0.29 18.52 -15.90
N GLU A 123 -1.29 18.02 -16.61
CA GLU A 123 -2.50 17.46 -15.99
C GLU A 123 -2.23 16.15 -15.25
N VAL A 124 -1.36 15.27 -15.78
CA VAL A 124 -0.95 14.06 -15.05
C VAL A 124 -0.34 14.43 -13.70
N ILE A 125 0.62 15.37 -13.71
CA ILE A 125 1.29 15.84 -12.49
C ILE A 125 0.26 16.47 -11.54
N ARG A 126 -0.64 17.31 -12.06
CA ARG A 126 -1.68 17.98 -11.25
C ARG A 126 -2.63 16.98 -10.60
N TYR A 127 -3.21 16.05 -11.36
CA TYR A 127 -4.11 15.03 -10.79
C TYR A 127 -3.37 14.16 -9.78
N HIS A 128 -2.13 13.77 -10.08
CA HIS A 128 -1.38 12.89 -9.20
C HIS A 128 -1.01 13.59 -7.89
N SER A 129 -0.59 14.86 -7.93
CA SER A 129 -0.15 15.61 -6.75
C SER A 129 -1.28 16.24 -5.91
N SER A 130 -2.42 16.57 -6.53
CA SER A 130 -3.56 17.17 -5.81
C SER A 130 -4.44 16.15 -5.07
N THR A 131 -4.17 14.86 -5.24
CA THR A 131 -4.95 13.77 -4.62
C THR A 131 -4.29 13.31 -3.32
N GLU A 132 -5.11 13.03 -2.32
CA GLU A 132 -4.71 12.34 -1.10
C GLU A 132 -4.87 10.83 -1.25
N TYR A 133 -3.79 10.09 -1.03
CA TYR A 133 -3.79 8.64 -1.17
C TYR A 133 -3.71 7.95 0.17
N LEU A 134 -4.64 7.04 0.42
CA LEU A 134 -4.55 6.13 1.56
C LEU A 134 -3.52 5.03 1.28
N VAL A 135 -2.65 4.77 2.24
CA VAL A 135 -1.81 3.57 2.26
C VAL A 135 -2.69 2.39 2.69
N TYR A 136 -3.15 1.61 1.71
CA TYR A 136 -3.97 0.43 2.00
C TYR A 136 -3.17 -0.67 2.70
N PHE A 137 -1.96 -0.95 2.23
CA PHE A 137 -1.03 -1.86 2.90
C PHE A 137 0.37 -1.67 2.32
N LEU A 138 1.34 -2.28 3.00
CA LEU A 138 2.71 -2.40 2.52
C LEU A 138 2.94 -3.86 2.09
N GLY A 139 3.47 -4.10 0.90
CA GLY A 139 3.65 -5.46 0.37
C GLY A 139 4.42 -5.46 -0.94
N PHE A 140 4.60 -6.62 -1.60
CA PHE A 140 5.54 -6.85 -2.72
C PHE A 140 7.02 -6.83 -2.32
N SER A 141 7.47 -5.79 -1.62
CA SER A 141 8.78 -5.73 -0.97
C SER A 141 8.71 -4.90 0.32
N PRO A 142 9.67 -5.03 1.25
CA PRO A 142 9.66 -4.28 2.49
C PRO A 142 9.51 -2.77 2.26
N GLY A 143 8.42 -2.19 2.75
CA GLY A 143 8.13 -0.75 2.67
C GLY A 143 7.52 -0.27 1.35
N PHE A 144 7.15 -1.14 0.41
CA PHE A 144 6.46 -0.72 -0.82
C PHE A 144 4.97 -0.46 -0.52
N PRO A 145 4.46 0.78 -0.68
CA PRO A 145 3.09 1.12 -0.39
C PRO A 145 2.17 0.92 -1.60
N TYR A 146 1.03 0.28 -1.35
CA TYR A 146 -0.10 0.30 -2.28
C TYR A 146 -1.02 1.47 -1.92
N LEU A 147 -1.04 2.47 -2.81
CA LEU A 147 -1.69 3.75 -2.59
C LEU A 147 -2.94 3.87 -3.47
N GLY A 148 -4.04 4.33 -2.88
CA GLY A 148 -5.26 4.57 -3.63
C GLY A 148 -6.26 5.49 -2.91
N GLU A 149 -7.36 5.85 -3.57
CA GLU A 149 -7.68 5.50 -4.96
C GLU A 149 -7.02 6.48 -5.94
N LEU A 150 -6.56 5.97 -7.08
CA LEU A 150 -6.01 6.80 -8.14
C LEU A 150 -7.15 7.51 -8.91
N PRO A 151 -7.00 8.78 -9.31
CA PRO A 151 -7.95 9.40 -10.24
C PRO A 151 -8.06 8.61 -11.54
N LYS A 152 -9.29 8.41 -12.03
CA LYS A 152 -9.56 7.59 -13.23
C LYS A 152 -8.82 8.09 -14.47
N GLN A 153 -8.57 9.39 -14.54
CA GLN A 153 -7.81 10.08 -15.59
C GLN A 153 -6.34 9.67 -15.65
N LEU A 154 -5.84 8.95 -14.65
CA LEU A 154 -4.46 8.48 -14.57
C LEU A 154 -4.33 6.97 -14.76
N PHE A 155 -5.43 6.26 -14.98
CA PHE A 155 -5.38 4.80 -15.11
C PHE A 155 -4.50 4.43 -16.30
N ALA A 156 -3.56 3.53 -16.08
CA ALA A 156 -2.62 3.13 -17.13
C ALA A 156 -2.24 1.66 -16.96
N PRO A 157 -2.26 0.86 -18.04
CA PRO A 157 -1.87 -0.54 -17.96
C PRO A 157 -0.39 -0.67 -17.60
N ARG A 158 -0.07 -1.79 -16.94
CA ARG A 158 1.31 -2.21 -16.73
C ARG A 158 2.03 -2.38 -18.07
N LEU A 159 3.36 -2.29 -18.05
CA LEU A 159 4.20 -2.67 -19.18
C LEU A 159 3.93 -4.14 -19.58
N PRO A 160 3.91 -4.46 -20.88
CA PRO A 160 3.82 -5.85 -21.34
C PRO A 160 4.96 -6.71 -20.81
N THR A 161 6.17 -6.15 -20.79
CA THR A 161 7.37 -6.78 -20.24
C THR A 161 7.89 -5.94 -19.07
N PRO A 162 7.95 -6.48 -17.84
CA PRO A 162 8.51 -5.77 -16.69
C PRO A 162 9.95 -5.33 -16.93
N ARG A 163 10.34 -4.18 -16.37
CA ARG A 163 11.75 -3.78 -16.31
C ARG A 163 12.50 -4.71 -15.38
N VAL A 164 13.70 -5.11 -15.77
CA VAL A 164 14.63 -5.86 -14.91
C VAL A 164 15.03 -5.04 -13.68
N LYS A 165 15.15 -3.72 -13.86
CA LYS A 165 15.54 -2.78 -12.81
C LYS A 165 14.68 -1.52 -12.84
N VAL A 166 13.97 -1.28 -11.75
CA VAL A 166 13.29 -0.04 -11.40
C VAL A 166 14.06 0.58 -10.23
N PRO A 167 14.55 1.83 -10.35
CA PRO A 167 15.33 2.45 -9.28
C PRO A 167 14.51 2.69 -7.99
N ALA A 168 15.18 2.60 -6.84
CA ALA A 168 14.60 2.99 -5.55
C ALA A 168 14.09 4.44 -5.56
N GLY A 169 12.95 4.69 -4.93
CA GLY A 169 12.24 5.97 -4.92
C GLY A 169 11.37 6.21 -6.16
N SER A 170 11.36 5.32 -7.17
CA SER A 170 10.50 5.48 -8.33
C SER A 170 9.03 5.47 -7.93
N VAL A 171 8.29 6.50 -8.36
CA VAL A 171 6.84 6.63 -8.18
C VAL A 171 6.17 6.15 -9.46
N ALA A 172 5.21 5.25 -9.33
CA ALA A 172 4.68 4.54 -10.49
C ALA A 172 3.18 4.26 -10.41
N ILE A 173 2.55 4.11 -11.58
CA ILE A 173 1.15 3.74 -11.75
C ILE A 173 1.04 2.34 -12.35
N GLY A 174 0.16 1.50 -11.79
CA GLY A 174 -0.14 0.17 -12.31
C GLY A 174 -1.62 -0.13 -12.27
N GLY A 175 -2.30 -0.04 -13.41
CA GLY A 175 -3.74 -0.14 -13.49
C GLY A 175 -4.39 1.10 -12.87
N ASN A 176 -5.13 0.89 -11.77
CA ASN A 176 -5.81 1.93 -11.00
C ASN A 176 -5.13 2.25 -9.67
N GLN A 177 -3.85 1.89 -9.51
CA GLN A 177 -3.09 2.08 -8.28
C GLN A 177 -1.85 2.94 -8.54
N THR A 178 -1.39 3.64 -7.50
CA THR A 178 -0.06 4.26 -7.45
C THR A 178 0.75 3.67 -6.30
N GLY A 179 2.07 3.83 -6.36
CA GLY A 179 2.99 3.20 -5.42
C GLY A 179 4.41 3.72 -5.60
N ILE A 180 5.28 3.37 -4.65
CA ILE A 180 6.64 3.87 -4.60
C ILE A 180 7.59 2.69 -4.35
N TYR A 181 8.54 2.49 -5.25
CA TYR A 181 9.53 1.43 -5.11
C TYR A 181 10.52 1.78 -3.98
N PRO A 182 10.60 1.02 -2.87
CA PRO A 182 11.46 1.37 -1.73
C PRO A 182 12.93 1.03 -1.98
N ALA A 183 13.20 0.08 -2.88
CA ALA A 183 14.51 -0.43 -3.25
C ALA A 183 14.57 -0.71 -4.75
N ASP A 184 15.78 -0.92 -5.27
CA ASP A 184 15.98 -1.36 -6.65
C ASP A 184 15.35 -2.75 -6.84
N SER A 185 14.39 -2.89 -7.75
CA SER A 185 13.71 -4.17 -7.99
C SER A 185 13.20 -4.27 -9.44
N PRO A 186 12.86 -5.47 -9.95
CA PRO A 186 12.10 -5.57 -11.18
C PRO A 186 10.69 -4.99 -10.99
N GLY A 187 10.06 -4.53 -12.06
CA GLY A 187 8.74 -3.91 -11.98
C GLY A 187 8.12 -3.57 -13.34
N GLY A 188 6.82 -3.80 -13.46
CA GLY A 188 6.05 -3.52 -14.67
C GLY A 188 5.17 -2.27 -14.59
N TRP A 189 5.27 -1.48 -13.53
CA TRP A 189 4.45 -0.26 -13.40
C TRP A 189 5.04 0.89 -14.20
N ARG A 190 4.18 1.82 -14.63
CA ARG A 190 4.56 3.01 -15.40
C ARG A 190 5.18 4.03 -14.46
N ILE A 191 6.47 4.30 -14.61
CA ILE A 191 7.22 5.22 -13.75
C ILE A 191 6.94 6.65 -14.23
N ILE A 192 6.32 7.44 -13.35
CA ILE A 192 5.90 8.82 -13.65
C ILE A 192 6.79 9.88 -12.98
N GLY A 193 7.63 9.48 -12.03
CA GLY A 193 8.55 10.36 -11.33
C GLY A 193 9.37 9.61 -10.30
N ARG A 194 10.12 10.35 -9.47
CA ARG A 194 10.94 9.76 -8.41
C ARG A 194 11.01 10.67 -7.20
N THR A 195 10.97 10.08 -6.01
CA THR A 195 11.26 10.75 -4.75
C THR A 195 12.71 10.52 -4.32
N PRO A 196 13.40 11.51 -3.72
CA PRO A 196 14.73 11.33 -3.14
C PRO A 196 14.66 10.68 -1.74
N LEU A 197 13.47 10.50 -1.16
CA LEU A 197 13.30 9.90 0.15
C LEU A 197 13.64 8.41 0.13
N LYS A 198 14.23 7.92 1.23
CA LYS A 198 14.35 6.48 1.49
C LYS A 198 13.12 6.00 2.24
N LEU A 199 12.34 5.13 1.61
CA LEU A 199 11.10 4.61 2.19
C LEU A 199 11.32 3.49 3.20
N PHE A 200 12.47 2.81 3.13
CA PHE A 200 12.79 1.70 4.02
C PHE A 200 14.26 1.75 4.46
N ARG A 201 14.49 1.50 5.76
CA ARG A 201 15.78 1.50 6.46
C ARG A 201 15.78 0.41 7.54
N ALA A 202 16.31 -0.76 7.23
CA ALA A 202 16.29 -1.93 8.12
C ALA A 202 16.94 -1.68 9.49
N GLU A 203 17.88 -0.74 9.54
CA GLU A 203 18.69 -0.33 10.68
C GLU A 203 17.95 0.58 11.69
N ARG A 204 16.72 1.02 11.39
CA ARG A 204 15.92 1.86 12.29
C ARG A 204 14.93 1.04 13.13
N SER A 205 14.55 1.58 14.28
CA SER A 205 13.46 1.03 15.12
C SER A 205 12.13 0.97 14.38
N GLU A 206 11.83 2.00 13.59
CA GLU A 206 10.74 2.03 12.61
C GLU A 206 11.35 2.00 11.20
N PRO A 207 11.40 0.82 10.57
CA PRO A 207 12.16 0.66 9.33
C PRO A 207 11.43 1.23 8.12
N ALA A 208 10.10 1.29 8.13
CA ALA A 208 9.30 1.85 7.05
C ALA A 208 8.93 3.31 7.32
N LEU A 209 9.03 4.16 6.29
CA LEU A 209 8.60 5.56 6.35
C LEU A 209 7.08 5.68 6.44
N LEU A 210 6.38 4.84 5.68
CA LEU A 210 4.93 4.82 5.55
C LEU A 210 4.35 3.61 6.28
N HIS A 211 3.15 3.76 6.82
CA HIS A 211 2.40 2.72 7.51
C HIS A 211 1.00 2.57 6.90
N MET A 212 0.42 1.38 7.05
CA MET A 212 -0.99 1.16 6.69
C MET A 212 -1.88 2.17 7.43
N GLY A 213 -2.76 2.85 6.69
CA GLY A 213 -3.63 3.89 7.24
C GLY A 213 -3.09 5.31 7.13
N ASP A 214 -1.81 5.51 6.78
CA ASP A 214 -1.28 6.85 6.47
C ASP A 214 -1.97 7.44 5.23
N ILE A 215 -2.02 8.78 5.17
CA ILE A 215 -2.38 9.53 3.97
C ILE A 215 -1.11 10.11 3.33
N VAL A 216 -0.86 9.77 2.08
CA VAL A 216 0.23 10.32 1.27
C VAL A 216 -0.27 11.49 0.43
N ARG A 217 0.46 12.60 0.48
CA ARG A 217 0.33 13.73 -0.46
C ARG A 217 1.62 13.86 -1.25
N PHE A 218 1.54 13.79 -2.58
CA PHE A 218 2.71 13.97 -3.42
C PHE A 218 2.95 15.45 -3.71
N VAL A 219 4.14 15.94 -3.38
CA VAL A 219 4.52 17.35 -3.58
C VAL A 219 5.48 17.44 -4.78
N PRO A 220 5.08 18.06 -5.90
CA PRO A 220 5.97 18.24 -7.05
C PRO A 220 7.18 19.09 -6.66
N ILE A 221 8.38 18.61 -7.03
CA ILE A 221 9.64 19.33 -6.84
C ILE A 221 10.43 19.40 -8.15
N THR A 222 11.28 20.41 -8.24
CA THR A 222 12.19 20.60 -9.36
C THR A 222 13.31 19.56 -9.37
N ARG A 223 13.95 19.40 -10.53
CA ARG A 223 15.13 18.54 -10.67
C ARG A 223 16.28 18.96 -9.74
N ARG A 224 16.44 20.26 -9.49
CA ARG A 224 17.47 20.80 -8.59
C ARG A 224 17.22 20.38 -7.15
N GLU A 225 16.01 20.62 -6.64
CA GLU A 225 15.61 20.24 -5.28
C GLU A 225 15.74 18.73 -5.07
N PHE A 226 15.40 17.91 -6.08
CA PHE A 226 15.59 16.47 -6.03
C PHE A 226 17.06 16.10 -5.78
N ASN A 227 17.98 16.70 -6.54
CA ASN A 227 19.41 16.42 -6.42
C ASN A 227 19.96 16.88 -5.06
N GLU A 228 19.57 18.07 -4.59
CA GLU A 228 19.95 18.59 -3.27
C GLU A 228 19.47 17.69 -2.14
N MET A 229 18.19 17.28 -2.16
CA MET A 229 17.62 16.36 -1.17
C MET A 229 18.27 14.97 -1.23
N ALA A 230 18.57 14.46 -2.43
CA ALA A 230 19.22 13.16 -2.59
C ALA A 230 20.61 13.17 -1.93
N LEU A 231 21.39 14.24 -2.09
CA LEU A 231 22.69 14.42 -1.44
C LEU A 231 22.56 14.51 0.09
N LEU A 232 21.58 15.26 0.60
CA LEU A 232 21.31 15.36 2.05
C LEU A 232 20.86 14.01 2.64
N SER A 233 20.06 13.25 1.90
CA SER A 233 19.54 11.95 2.33
C SER A 233 20.63 10.90 2.55
N MET A 234 21.78 11.08 1.89
CA MET A 234 22.99 10.28 2.07
C MET A 234 23.74 10.67 3.37
N ASN A 235 23.54 11.90 3.87
CA ASN A 235 24.35 12.48 4.95
C ASN A 235 23.68 12.62 6.32
N GLN A 236 22.35 12.66 6.47
CA GLN A 236 21.60 12.54 7.75
C GLN A 236 20.10 12.80 7.52
N TRP A 237 19.20 12.26 8.37
CA TRP A 237 17.82 12.78 8.48
C TRP A 237 17.56 13.21 9.92
N ARG A 238 17.42 14.52 10.15
CA ARG A 238 16.62 15.04 11.25
C ARG A 238 15.16 14.77 10.91
N VAL A 239 14.48 14.04 11.79
CA VAL A 239 13.02 14.07 11.88
C VAL A 239 12.73 15.12 12.94
N ALA A 240 11.84 16.06 12.63
CA ALA A 240 11.31 17.01 13.60
C ALA A 240 10.48 16.29 14.66
#